data_AF-A0A7S0NIF5-F1
#
_entry.id   AF-A0A7S0NIF5-F1
#
_cell.length_a   1.000
_cell.length_b   1.000
_cell.length_c   1.000
_cell.angle_alpha   90.00
_cell.angle_beta   90.00
_cell.angle_gamma   90.00
#
_symmetry.space_group_name_H-M   'P 1'
#
loop_
_entity.id
_entity.type
_entity.pdbx_description
1 polymer ?
#
loop_
_entity_poly.entity_id
_entity_poly.type
_entity_poly.pdbx_seq_one_letter_code
_entity_poly.pdbx_strand_id
1 'polypeptide(L)'
;RARVLRDASGGWRFDSLSEIVSRCVKTENPGWRRIVVFCDNAGADVMGMVILARALAAVGGDDTKVALVANTHAALNDVTHAELCGFLWSAAGGGGEGPADPVLAAQMERGRVTAVPGGQFSTLLDLNRTGPELNAWVEEEFRSVPAGEEWLVVFDGMGRGLESNWNPAPYFKDGVNALNLAMVKSEINARRLGAEVYDCVVKLSVGGSK
;
A
#
# COMPACT_ATOMS: atom_id res chain seq x y z
N ARG A 1 -28.60 2.19 -15.68
CA ARG A 1 -28.16 2.31 -14.26
C ARG A 1 -28.67 3.65 -13.74
N ALA A 2 -29.37 3.67 -12.60
CA ALA A 2 -29.73 4.93 -11.95
C ALA A 2 -28.44 5.67 -11.58
N ARG A 3 -28.38 6.98 -11.83
CA ARG A 3 -27.25 7.80 -11.39
C ARG A 3 -27.41 8.00 -9.89
N VAL A 4 -26.56 7.36 -9.10
CA VAL A 4 -26.48 7.60 -7.66
C VAL A 4 -25.61 8.83 -7.46
N LEU A 5 -26.21 9.94 -7.01
CA LEU A 5 -25.46 11.06 -6.46
C LEU A 5 -25.06 10.67 -5.04
N ARG A 6 -23.76 10.66 -4.73
CA ARG A 6 -23.34 10.60 -3.33
C ARG A 6 -23.74 11.91 -2.67
N ASP A 7 -24.38 11.83 -1.50
CA ASP A 7 -24.70 13.02 -0.73
C ASP A 7 -23.40 13.75 -0.31
N ALA A 8 -23.49 15.05 -0.06
CA ALA A 8 -22.33 15.88 0.29
C ALA A 8 -21.84 15.66 1.74
N SER A 9 -22.50 14.81 2.52
CA SER A 9 -22.24 14.55 3.94
C SER A 9 -21.59 13.19 4.22
N GLY A 10 -21.57 12.27 3.26
CA GLY A 10 -21.11 10.90 3.40
C GLY A 10 -19.70 10.72 2.85
N GLY A 11 -18.77 10.28 3.71
CA GLY A 11 -17.44 9.83 3.33
C GLY A 11 -17.47 8.59 2.42
N TRP A 12 -16.33 7.91 2.28
CA TRP A 12 -16.29 6.68 1.49
C TRP A 12 -17.14 5.57 2.12
N ARG A 13 -17.55 4.56 1.34
CA ARG A 13 -18.38 3.45 1.85
C ARG A 13 -17.71 2.72 3.00
N PHE A 14 -16.39 2.54 2.88
CA PHE A 14 -15.51 2.14 3.95
C PHE A 14 -14.54 3.28 4.15
N ASP A 15 -14.57 3.90 5.32
CA ASP A 15 -13.84 5.13 5.58
C ASP A 15 -13.17 5.06 6.95
N SER A 16 -11.88 4.72 6.94
CA SER A 16 -10.99 4.79 8.09
C SER A 16 -9.98 5.95 7.93
N LEU A 17 -10.30 6.96 7.13
CA LEU A 17 -9.37 8.07 6.88
C LEU A 17 -9.06 8.83 8.17
N SER A 18 -10.05 9.05 9.03
CA SER A 18 -9.88 9.71 10.32
C SER A 18 -8.86 9.01 11.22
N GLU A 19 -8.86 7.69 11.23
CA GLU A 19 -7.98 6.84 12.04
C GLU A 19 -6.55 6.91 11.50
N ILE A 20 -6.39 6.88 10.18
CA ILE A 20 -5.10 7.03 9.51
C ILE A 20 -4.52 8.43 9.81
N VAL A 21 -5.32 9.48 9.65
CA VAL A 21 -4.91 10.86 9.95
C VAL A 21 -4.53 10.99 11.42
N SER A 22 -5.34 10.45 12.33
CA SER A 22 -5.08 10.46 13.77
C SER A 22 -3.75 9.78 14.14
N ARG A 23 -3.37 8.69 13.44
CA ARG A 23 -2.06 8.04 13.60
C ARG A 23 -0.92 8.91 13.08
N CYS A 24 -1.12 9.57 11.93
CA CYS A 24 -0.12 10.42 11.29
C CYS A 24 0.19 11.72 12.06
N VAL A 25 -0.74 12.24 12.86
CA VAL A 25 -0.56 13.49 13.62
C VAL A 25 -0.14 13.31 15.08
N LYS A 26 0.16 12.07 15.50
CA LYS A 26 0.66 11.81 16.86
C LYS A 26 1.97 12.57 17.10
N THR A 27 2.14 13.09 18.31
CA THR A 27 3.37 13.80 18.72
C THR A 27 4.55 12.84 18.89
N GLU A 28 4.27 11.62 19.34
CA GLU A 28 5.25 10.55 19.51
C GLU A 28 5.03 9.51 18.41
N ASN A 29 6.10 9.19 17.68
CA ASN A 29 6.10 8.21 16.59
C ASN A 29 4.92 8.40 15.60
N PRO A 30 4.82 9.56 14.91
CA PRO A 30 3.77 9.79 13.92
C PRO A 30 3.79 8.74 12.80
N GLY A 31 2.63 8.25 12.39
CA GLY A 31 2.52 7.28 11.30
C GLY A 31 2.99 5.88 11.71
N TRP A 32 3.80 5.24 10.86
CA TRP A 32 4.31 3.88 11.04
C TRP A 32 5.78 3.84 10.66
N ARG A 33 6.57 3.00 11.34
CA ARG A 33 8.01 2.87 11.07
C ARG A 33 8.30 1.88 9.94
N ARG A 34 7.45 0.87 9.74
CA ARG A 34 7.63 -0.14 8.68
C ARG A 34 6.35 -0.25 7.87
N ILE A 35 6.46 -0.03 6.57
CA ILE A 35 5.30 0.04 5.68
C ILE A 35 5.57 -0.85 4.48
N VAL A 36 4.62 -1.73 4.16
CA VAL A 36 4.67 -2.61 2.99
C VAL A 36 3.47 -2.28 2.12
N VAL A 37 3.69 -1.81 0.89
CA VAL A 37 2.63 -1.41 -0.04
C VAL A 37 2.62 -2.37 -1.22
N PHE A 38 1.64 -3.26 -1.27
CA PHE A 38 1.42 -4.15 -2.42
C PHE A 38 0.72 -3.38 -3.53
N CYS A 39 1.48 -2.90 -4.51
CA CYS A 39 1.02 -2.05 -5.62
C CYS A 39 0.19 -2.85 -6.63
N ASP A 40 -0.88 -2.25 -7.18
CA ASP A 40 -1.74 -2.83 -8.21
C ASP A 40 -1.23 -2.51 -9.62
N ASN A 41 -1.81 -1.52 -10.28
CA ASN A 41 -1.57 -1.27 -11.71
C ASN A 41 -0.34 -0.38 -11.96
N ALA A 42 0.24 -0.50 -13.15
CA ALA A 42 1.18 0.49 -13.67
C ALA A 42 0.48 1.84 -14.01
N GLY A 43 1.27 2.86 -14.35
CA GLY A 43 0.76 4.17 -14.77
C GLY A 43 0.30 5.05 -13.59
N ALA A 44 -0.90 5.63 -13.70
CA ALA A 44 -1.41 6.58 -12.71
C ALA A 44 -1.61 5.96 -11.31
N ASP A 45 -1.82 4.65 -11.25
CA ASP A 45 -2.06 3.92 -10.01
C ASP A 45 -0.78 3.84 -9.16
N VAL A 46 0.29 3.25 -9.71
CA VAL A 46 1.62 3.24 -9.05
C VAL A 46 2.16 4.65 -8.79
N MET A 47 1.85 5.65 -9.63
CA MET A 47 2.19 7.04 -9.34
C MET A 47 1.55 7.51 -8.02
N GLY A 48 0.28 7.18 -7.79
CA GLY A 48 -0.41 7.44 -6.53
C GLY A 48 0.24 6.71 -5.35
N MET A 49 0.62 5.44 -5.53
CA MET A 49 1.30 4.67 -4.48
C MET A 49 2.70 5.22 -4.14
N VAL A 50 3.43 5.74 -5.12
CA VAL A 50 4.72 6.41 -4.87
C VAL A 50 4.54 7.72 -4.11
N ILE A 51 3.53 8.52 -4.45
CA ILE A 51 3.19 9.74 -3.70
C ILE A 51 2.81 9.39 -2.25
N LEU A 52 2.01 8.33 -2.06
CA LEU A 52 1.64 7.84 -0.73
C LEU A 52 2.85 7.37 0.06
N ALA A 53 3.72 6.55 -0.53
CA ALA A 53 4.95 6.07 0.11
C ALA A 53 5.86 7.23 0.53
N ARG A 54 6.07 8.20 -0.37
CA ARG A 54 6.83 9.41 -0.09
C ARG A 54 6.24 10.21 1.09
N ALA A 55 4.91 10.37 1.12
CA ALA A 55 4.22 11.08 2.19
C ALA A 55 4.32 10.34 3.53
N LEU A 56 4.11 9.02 3.55
CA LEU A 56 4.21 8.22 4.77
C LEU A 56 5.65 8.21 5.33
N ALA A 57 6.66 8.09 4.47
CA ALA A 57 8.06 8.21 4.87
C ALA A 57 8.41 9.62 5.40
N ALA A 58 7.75 10.67 4.90
CA ALA A 58 7.93 12.02 5.42
C ALA A 58 7.27 12.19 6.80
N VAL A 59 6.05 11.65 6.98
CA VAL A 59 5.30 11.70 8.25
C VAL A 59 6.09 11.03 9.38
N GLY A 60 6.56 9.80 9.16
CA GLY A 60 7.25 9.04 10.22
C GLY A 60 8.75 9.33 10.38
N GLY A 61 9.31 10.24 9.58
CA GLY A 61 10.70 10.69 9.71
C GLY A 61 11.76 9.64 9.33
N ASP A 62 12.98 9.84 9.84
CA ASP A 62 14.18 9.14 9.33
C ASP A 62 14.20 7.63 9.60
N ASP A 63 13.49 7.16 10.63
CA ASP A 63 13.38 5.73 10.95
C ASP A 63 12.17 5.06 10.29
N THR A 64 11.50 5.74 9.35
CA THR A 64 10.43 5.12 8.56
C THR A 64 10.96 4.53 7.27
N LYS A 65 10.61 3.27 7.01
CA LYS A 65 10.91 2.58 5.75
C LYS A 65 9.64 2.06 5.09
N VAL A 66 9.57 2.23 3.78
CA VAL A 66 8.46 1.85 2.91
C VAL A 66 8.97 0.93 1.80
N ALA A 67 8.49 -0.30 1.79
CA ALA A 67 8.64 -1.23 0.69
C ALA A 67 7.46 -1.08 -0.28
N LEU A 68 7.71 -0.57 -1.48
CA LEU A 68 6.77 -0.65 -2.60
C LEU A 68 6.94 -2.02 -3.26
N VAL A 69 6.00 -2.92 -3.02
CA VAL A 69 6.02 -4.30 -3.49
C VAL A 69 5.27 -4.40 -4.81
N ALA A 70 5.95 -4.90 -5.83
CA ALA A 70 5.41 -5.09 -7.17
C ALA A 70 5.52 -6.56 -7.62
N ASN A 71 4.77 -6.94 -8.65
CA ASN A 71 4.83 -8.30 -9.17
C ASN A 71 6.22 -8.59 -9.77
N THR A 72 6.71 -9.81 -9.59
CA THR A 72 7.97 -10.22 -10.25
C THR A 72 7.73 -10.50 -11.73
N HIS A 73 6.54 -10.98 -12.09
CA HIS A 73 6.16 -11.29 -13.47
C HIS A 73 4.88 -10.53 -13.84
N ALA A 74 4.74 -10.17 -15.12
CA ALA A 74 3.58 -9.46 -15.61
C ALA A 74 2.27 -10.23 -15.37
N ALA A 75 1.23 -9.50 -14.95
CA ALA A 75 -0.13 -10.00 -14.81
C ALA A 75 -1.11 -8.88 -15.21
N LEU A 76 -1.76 -9.00 -16.37
CA LEU A 76 -2.51 -7.91 -16.98
C LEU A 76 -1.68 -6.61 -17.05
N ASN A 77 -2.14 -5.55 -16.41
CA ASN A 77 -1.49 -4.24 -16.33
C ASN A 77 -0.96 -3.93 -14.93
N ASP A 78 -0.80 -4.96 -14.09
CA ASP A 78 -0.11 -4.85 -12.81
C ASP A 78 1.32 -4.39 -13.02
N VAL A 79 1.80 -3.51 -12.16
CA VAL A 79 3.18 -3.03 -12.22
C VAL A 79 4.14 -4.16 -11.86
N THR A 80 5.15 -4.39 -12.72
CA THR A 80 6.25 -5.28 -12.39
C THR A 80 7.32 -4.56 -11.57
N HIS A 81 8.12 -5.32 -10.82
CA HIS A 81 9.25 -4.77 -10.06
C HIS A 81 10.24 -3.99 -10.95
N ALA A 82 10.51 -4.49 -12.16
CA ALA A 82 11.39 -3.80 -13.10
C ALA A 82 10.82 -2.44 -13.54
N GLU A 83 9.52 -2.38 -13.84
CA GLU A 83 8.84 -1.14 -14.23
C GLU A 83 8.76 -0.15 -13.06
N LEU A 84 8.46 -0.62 -11.84
CA LEU A 84 8.45 0.20 -10.64
C LEU A 84 9.84 0.80 -10.35
N CYS A 85 10.92 0.02 -10.49
CA CYS A 85 12.29 0.52 -10.36
C CYS A 85 12.59 1.62 -11.39
N GLY A 86 12.21 1.41 -12.65
CA GLY A 86 12.36 2.41 -13.72
C GLY A 86 11.55 3.68 -13.46
N PHE A 87 10.33 3.54 -12.95
CA PHE A 87 9.48 4.67 -12.56
C PHE A 87 10.10 5.47 -11.40
N LEU A 88 10.54 4.80 -10.33
CA LEU A 88 11.18 5.44 -9.18
C LEU A 88 12.47 6.17 -9.57
N TRP A 89 13.32 5.53 -10.39
CA TRP A 89 14.54 6.15 -10.89
C TRP A 89 14.25 7.43 -11.67
N SER A 90 13.26 7.38 -12.58
CA SER A 90 12.85 8.53 -13.38
C SER A 90 12.24 9.65 -12.51
N ALA A 91 11.35 9.29 -11.57
CA ALA A 91 10.73 10.25 -10.65
C ALA A 91 11.76 10.93 -9.71
N ALA A 92 12.83 10.21 -9.35
CA ALA A 92 13.94 10.73 -8.57
C ALA A 92 14.95 11.56 -9.39
N GLY A 93 14.71 11.77 -10.70
CA GLY A 93 15.58 12.56 -11.57
C GLY A 93 16.75 11.78 -12.20
N GLY A 94 16.79 10.46 -12.01
CA GLY A 94 17.66 9.59 -12.80
C GLY A 94 17.23 9.68 -14.26
N GLY A 95 18.10 10.23 -15.11
CA GLY A 95 17.81 10.43 -16.55
C GLY A 95 18.08 11.84 -17.04
N GLY A 96 18.26 12.82 -16.14
CA GLY A 96 18.73 14.17 -16.50
C GLY A 96 17.73 15.05 -17.27
N GLU A 97 16.59 14.50 -17.69
CA GLU A 97 15.56 15.19 -18.47
C GLU A 97 14.21 15.17 -17.70
N GLY A 98 14.00 16.15 -16.81
CA GLY A 98 12.71 16.34 -16.13
C GLY A 98 12.84 16.97 -14.73
N PRO A 99 11.72 17.48 -14.16
CA PRO A 99 11.72 17.92 -12.76
C PRO A 99 11.92 16.71 -11.85
N ALA A 100 13.02 16.70 -11.10
CA ALA A 100 13.30 15.68 -10.09
C ALA A 100 12.48 15.94 -8.82
N ASP A 101 12.01 14.88 -8.16
CA ASP A 101 11.55 14.97 -6.77
C ASP A 101 12.74 14.77 -5.81
N PRO A 102 13.33 15.85 -5.25
CA PRO A 102 14.49 15.73 -4.38
C PRO A 102 14.16 15.02 -3.06
N VAL A 103 12.90 15.05 -2.62
CA VAL A 103 12.48 14.38 -1.38
C VAL A 103 12.45 12.87 -1.60
N LEU A 104 11.85 12.41 -2.70
CA LEU A 104 11.84 11.01 -3.06
C LEU A 104 13.26 10.49 -3.30
N ALA A 105 14.08 11.23 -4.04
CA ALA A 105 15.49 10.87 -4.28
C ALA A 105 16.26 10.68 -2.96
N ALA A 106 16.13 11.64 -2.04
CA ALA A 106 16.75 11.59 -0.71
C ALA A 106 16.22 10.44 0.18
N GLN A 107 14.94 10.07 0.02
CA GLN A 107 14.35 8.91 0.69
C GLN A 107 14.88 7.59 0.12
N MET A 108 14.99 7.48 -1.20
CA MET A 108 15.53 6.30 -1.87
C MET A 108 17.01 6.09 -1.56
N GLU A 109 17.82 7.14 -1.59
CA GLU A 109 19.26 7.10 -1.26
C GLU A 109 19.50 6.57 0.16
N ARG A 110 18.63 6.93 1.11
CA ARG A 110 18.68 6.46 2.50
C ARG A 110 17.99 5.11 2.73
N GLY A 111 17.50 4.46 1.68
CA GLY A 111 16.77 3.18 1.80
C GLY A 111 15.42 3.31 2.52
N ARG A 112 14.84 4.51 2.61
CA ARG A 112 13.53 4.76 3.25
C ARG A 112 12.36 4.47 2.33
N VAL A 113 12.53 4.58 1.02
CA VAL A 113 11.54 4.16 0.02
C VAL A 113 12.26 3.25 -0.97
N THR A 114 11.85 1.98 -1.03
CA THR A 114 12.51 0.96 -1.85
C THR A 114 11.48 0.14 -2.60
N ALA A 115 11.74 -0.14 -3.87
CA ALA A 115 11.01 -1.17 -4.61
C ALA A 115 11.49 -2.57 -4.17
N VAL A 116 10.55 -3.50 -4.01
CA VAL A 116 10.84 -4.90 -3.63
C VAL A 116 10.03 -5.84 -4.52
N PRO A 117 10.63 -6.89 -5.10
CA PRO A 117 9.86 -7.87 -5.86
C PRO A 117 9.06 -8.77 -4.91
N GLY A 118 7.75 -8.88 -5.15
CA GLY A 118 6.84 -9.63 -4.30
C GLY A 118 6.78 -11.14 -4.56
N GLY A 119 7.44 -11.63 -5.61
CA GLY A 119 7.36 -13.03 -6.06
C GLY A 119 6.06 -13.39 -6.78
N GLN A 120 5.12 -12.44 -6.87
CA GLN A 120 3.81 -12.65 -7.47
C GLN A 120 3.86 -12.61 -9.00
N PHE A 121 2.91 -13.31 -9.62
CA PHE A 121 2.70 -13.41 -11.07
C PHE A 121 1.19 -13.41 -11.41
N SER A 122 0.37 -12.93 -10.49
CA SER A 122 -1.10 -12.94 -10.55
C SER A 122 -1.63 -11.55 -10.22
N THR A 123 -2.86 -11.27 -10.66
CA THR A 123 -3.62 -10.07 -10.29
C THR A 123 -4.18 -10.16 -8.87
N LEU A 124 -4.20 -11.36 -8.30
CA LEU A 124 -4.54 -11.61 -6.89
C LEU A 124 -3.27 -11.80 -6.08
N LEU A 125 -3.33 -11.50 -4.78
CA LEU A 125 -2.20 -11.60 -3.86
C LEU A 125 -2.40 -12.74 -2.86
N ASP A 126 -1.56 -13.77 -2.96
CA ASP A 126 -1.48 -14.83 -1.96
C ASP A 126 -0.30 -14.58 -1.01
N LEU A 127 -0.62 -14.10 0.19
CA LEU A 127 0.37 -13.80 1.22
C LEU A 127 1.10 -15.03 1.77
N ASN A 128 0.60 -16.25 1.52
CA ASN A 128 1.33 -17.47 1.88
C ASN A 128 2.46 -17.80 0.89
N ARG A 129 2.53 -17.09 -0.23
CA ARG A 129 3.45 -17.37 -1.34
C ARG A 129 4.21 -16.14 -1.79
N THR A 130 4.67 -15.34 -0.85
CA THR A 130 5.55 -14.19 -1.11
C THR A 130 6.96 -14.63 -1.51
N GLY A 131 7.59 -13.82 -2.37
CA GLY A 131 8.95 -14.06 -2.87
C GLY A 131 10.04 -13.95 -1.79
N PRO A 132 11.20 -14.59 -2.00
CA PRO A 132 12.29 -14.60 -1.02
C PRO A 132 12.86 -13.21 -0.73
N GLU A 133 12.86 -12.29 -1.69
CA GLU A 133 13.35 -10.92 -1.49
C GLU A 133 12.45 -10.11 -0.55
N LEU A 134 11.12 -10.24 -0.71
CA LEU A 134 10.18 -9.63 0.23
C LEU A 134 10.31 -10.23 1.63
N ASN A 135 10.44 -11.56 1.72
CA ASN A 135 10.62 -12.24 3.00
C ASN A 135 11.93 -11.79 3.69
N ALA A 136 13.02 -11.65 2.94
CA ALA A 136 14.29 -11.17 3.45
C ALA A 136 14.21 -9.72 3.93
N TRP A 137 13.51 -8.84 3.19
CA TRP A 137 13.28 -7.46 3.60
C TRP A 137 12.51 -7.40 4.93
N VAL A 138 11.42 -8.15 5.04
CA VAL A 138 10.60 -8.19 6.28
C VAL A 138 11.40 -8.74 7.46
N GLU A 139 12.17 -9.81 7.25
CA GLU A 139 13.02 -10.42 8.28
C GLU A 139 14.13 -9.47 8.77
N GLU A 140 14.74 -8.70 7.85
CA GLU A 140 15.71 -7.67 8.21
C GLU A 140 15.08 -6.61 9.11
N GLU A 141 13.91 -6.09 8.71
CA GLU A 141 13.25 -5.02 9.46
C GLU A 141 12.77 -5.48 10.84
N PHE A 142 12.38 -6.76 11.00
CA PHE A 142 12.03 -7.34 12.31
C PHE A 142 13.16 -7.29 13.34
N ARG A 143 14.43 -7.18 12.91
CA ARG A 143 15.55 -7.02 13.85
C ARG A 143 15.53 -5.68 14.59
N SER A 144 14.87 -4.68 14.03
CA SER A 144 14.79 -3.32 14.57
C SER A 144 13.41 -2.92 15.05
N VAL A 145 12.36 -3.42 14.38
CA VAL A 145 10.96 -3.13 14.70
C VAL A 145 10.19 -4.45 14.71
N PRO A 146 9.91 -5.03 15.90
CA PRO A 146 9.05 -6.20 16.01
C PRO A 146 7.69 -5.95 15.35
N ALA A 147 7.08 -7.01 14.83
CA ALA A 147 5.71 -6.94 14.31
C ALA A 147 4.76 -6.42 15.40
N GLY A 148 3.98 -5.40 15.07
CA GLY A 148 3.07 -4.71 15.99
C GLY A 148 2.52 -3.41 15.41
N GLU A 149 2.11 -2.49 16.27
CA GLU A 149 1.43 -1.22 15.91
C GLU A 149 2.27 -0.24 15.06
N GLU A 150 3.57 -0.48 14.97
CA GLU A 150 4.52 0.30 14.16
C GLU A 150 4.59 -0.18 12.71
N TRP A 151 3.88 -1.27 12.37
CA TRP A 151 3.78 -1.84 11.04
C TRP A 151 2.46 -1.51 10.36
N LEU A 152 2.54 -1.20 9.06
CA LEU A 152 1.41 -1.02 8.17
C LEU A 152 1.59 -1.85 6.89
N VAL A 153 0.60 -2.66 6.55
CA VAL A 153 0.51 -3.35 5.26
C VAL A 153 -0.61 -2.72 4.46
N VAL A 154 -0.30 -2.16 3.29
CA VAL A 154 -1.25 -1.54 2.38
C VAL A 154 -1.51 -2.49 1.21
N PHE A 155 -2.78 -2.77 0.95
CA PHE A 155 -3.24 -3.51 -0.21
C PHE A 155 -3.88 -2.56 -1.20
N ASP A 156 -3.18 -2.27 -2.29
CA ASP A 156 -3.68 -1.45 -3.38
C ASP A 156 -4.56 -2.29 -4.32
N GLY A 157 -5.70 -1.72 -4.74
CA GLY A 157 -6.53 -2.31 -5.77
C GLY A 157 -7.46 -3.46 -5.34
N MET A 158 -8.37 -3.79 -6.25
CA MET A 158 -9.46 -4.74 -5.99
C MET A 158 -8.98 -6.18 -5.89
N GLY A 159 -8.04 -6.60 -6.75
CA GLY A 159 -7.53 -7.96 -6.73
C GLY A 159 -6.84 -8.29 -5.40
N ARG A 160 -5.91 -7.42 -4.98
CA ARG A 160 -5.08 -7.62 -3.79
C ARG A 160 -5.83 -7.34 -2.49
N GLY A 161 -6.59 -6.24 -2.44
CA GLY A 161 -7.21 -5.76 -1.21
C GLY A 161 -8.63 -6.25 -0.97
N LEU A 162 -9.41 -6.53 -2.01
CA LEU A 162 -10.83 -6.87 -1.85
C LEU A 162 -11.07 -8.36 -2.12
N GLU A 163 -10.50 -8.90 -3.19
CA GLU A 163 -10.76 -10.28 -3.60
C GLU A 163 -9.94 -11.29 -2.81
N SER A 164 -8.63 -11.05 -2.64
CA SER A 164 -7.75 -11.99 -1.93
C SER A 164 -7.54 -11.66 -0.45
N ASN A 165 -7.53 -10.38 -0.04
CA ASN A 165 -7.16 -9.99 1.33
C ASN A 165 -8.13 -8.99 2.00
N TRP A 166 -9.45 -9.19 1.88
CA TRP A 166 -10.46 -8.30 2.50
C TRP A 166 -10.40 -8.24 4.03
N ASN A 167 -10.15 -9.39 4.67
CA ASN A 167 -10.07 -9.55 6.13
C ASN A 167 -8.74 -10.20 6.52
N PRO A 168 -7.61 -9.47 6.40
CA PRO A 168 -6.29 -10.03 6.64
C PRO A 168 -5.96 -10.12 8.14
N ALA A 169 -6.67 -9.39 8.99
CA ALA A 169 -6.37 -9.24 10.42
C ALA A 169 -6.18 -10.56 11.20
N PRO A 170 -6.99 -11.62 11.01
CA PRO A 170 -6.79 -12.89 11.71
C PRO A 170 -5.48 -13.61 11.36
N TYR A 171 -4.84 -13.25 10.24
CA TYR A 171 -3.61 -13.86 9.75
C TYR A 171 -2.37 -13.03 10.09
N PHE A 172 -2.55 -11.83 10.65
CA PHE A 172 -1.47 -10.94 11.04
C PHE A 172 -1.19 -11.03 12.53
N LYS A 173 0.08 -10.84 12.90
CA LYS A 173 0.48 -10.72 14.31
C LYS A 173 -0.25 -9.53 14.97
N ASP A 174 -0.49 -9.67 16.27
CA ASP A 174 -1.21 -8.68 17.06
C ASP A 174 -0.64 -7.27 16.87
N GLY A 175 -1.52 -6.31 16.58
CA GLY A 175 -1.17 -4.90 16.42
C GLY A 175 -0.73 -4.49 15.01
N VAL A 176 -0.38 -5.42 14.11
CA VAL A 176 0.01 -5.06 12.73
C VAL A 176 -1.17 -4.44 11.99
N ASN A 177 -1.02 -3.23 11.46
CA ASN A 177 -2.10 -2.55 10.77
C ASN A 177 -2.19 -3.03 9.31
N ALA A 178 -3.41 -3.19 8.82
CA ALA A 178 -3.71 -3.55 7.44
C ALA A 178 -4.69 -2.55 6.83
N LEU A 179 -4.27 -1.88 5.76
CA LEU A 179 -5.05 -0.91 5.02
C LEU A 179 -5.45 -1.47 3.67
N ASN A 180 -6.73 -1.77 3.48
CA ASN A 180 -7.29 -2.03 2.16
C ASN A 180 -7.63 -0.67 1.52
N LEU A 181 -6.90 -0.33 0.46
CA LEU A 181 -7.05 0.92 -0.29
C LEU A 181 -7.42 0.57 -1.74
N ALA A 182 -8.71 0.70 -2.08
CA ALA A 182 -9.17 0.22 -3.38
C ALA A 182 -10.45 0.93 -3.86
N MET A 183 -10.87 0.58 -5.07
CA MET A 183 -12.18 0.90 -5.60
C MET A 183 -12.91 -0.39 -5.97
N VAL A 184 -14.19 -0.48 -5.66
CA VAL A 184 -15.05 -1.61 -6.06
C VAL A 184 -15.31 -1.52 -7.56
N LYS A 185 -14.72 -2.40 -8.38
CA LYS A 185 -14.85 -2.35 -9.86
C LYS A 185 -15.80 -3.41 -10.43
N SER A 186 -16.40 -4.27 -9.60
CA SER A 186 -17.30 -5.35 -10.05
C SER A 186 -18.59 -5.46 -9.24
N GLU A 187 -19.68 -5.83 -9.91
CA GLU A 187 -21.01 -6.05 -9.30
C GLU A 187 -21.01 -7.19 -8.27
N ILE A 188 -20.16 -8.20 -8.48
CA ILE A 188 -20.04 -9.34 -7.57
C ILE A 188 -19.42 -8.86 -6.26
N ASN A 189 -18.35 -8.07 -6.31
CA ASN A 189 -17.72 -7.50 -5.12
C ASN A 189 -18.64 -6.47 -4.45
N ALA A 190 -19.32 -5.63 -5.23
CA ALA A 190 -20.31 -4.68 -4.71
C ALA A 190 -21.37 -5.39 -3.85
N ARG A 191 -22.01 -6.45 -4.38
CA ARG A 191 -22.97 -7.26 -3.62
C ARG A 191 -22.36 -7.94 -2.40
N ARG A 192 -21.18 -8.57 -2.55
CA ARG A 192 -20.51 -9.27 -1.45
C ARG A 192 -20.16 -8.33 -0.28
N LEU A 193 -19.79 -7.10 -0.59
CA LEU A 193 -19.38 -6.09 0.39
C LEU A 193 -20.54 -5.21 0.89
N GLY A 194 -21.75 -5.37 0.33
CA GLY A 194 -22.86 -4.45 0.58
C GLY A 194 -22.50 -3.01 0.20
N ALA A 195 -21.83 -2.84 -0.93
CA ALA A 195 -21.35 -1.58 -1.50
C ALA A 195 -21.90 -1.38 -2.92
N GLU A 196 -21.65 -0.22 -3.50
CA GLU A 196 -21.94 0.07 -4.91
C GLU A 196 -20.67 -0.06 -5.76
N VAL A 197 -20.85 -0.30 -7.06
CA VAL A 197 -19.72 -0.21 -8.00
C VAL A 197 -19.20 1.24 -8.00
N TYR A 198 -17.87 1.35 -7.94
CA TYR A 198 -17.06 2.56 -7.77
C TYR A 198 -17.05 3.16 -6.36
N ASP A 199 -17.59 2.45 -5.36
CA ASP A 199 -17.27 2.77 -3.96
C ASP A 199 -15.79 2.67 -3.68
N CYS A 200 -15.26 3.71 -3.06
CA CYS A 200 -13.91 3.70 -2.54
C CYS A 200 -13.90 2.91 -1.23
N VAL A 201 -12.82 2.17 -1.05
CA VAL A 201 -12.51 1.43 0.16
C VAL A 201 -11.27 2.06 0.77
N VAL A 202 -11.43 2.61 1.96
CA VAL A 202 -10.34 2.94 2.88
C VAL A 202 -10.68 2.25 4.19
N LYS A 203 -10.20 1.01 4.34
CA LYS A 203 -10.51 0.17 5.50
C LYS A 203 -9.23 -0.14 6.24
N LEU A 204 -9.09 0.39 7.45
CA LEU A 204 -8.02 0.04 8.37
C LEU A 204 -8.50 -1.12 9.26
N SER A 205 -7.64 -2.12 9.45
CA SER A 205 -7.86 -3.22 10.39
C SER A 205 -6.57 -3.52 11.14
N VAL A 206 -6.67 -4.17 12.29
CA VAL A 206 -5.54 -4.42 13.19
C VAL A 206 -5.39 -5.92 13.42
N GLY A 207 -4.20 -6.46 13.21
CA GLY A 207 -3.87 -7.86 13.40
C GLY A 207 -4.22 -8.33 14.81
N GLY A 208 -4.64 -9.59 14.92
CA GLY A 208 -5.13 -10.18 16.18
C GLY A 208 -6.61 -9.91 16.48
N SER A 209 -7.28 -9.00 15.78
CA SER A 209 -8.75 -8.86 15.87
C SER A 209 -9.42 -10.08 15.21
N LYS A 210 -10.27 -10.79 15.95
CA LYS A 210 -11.11 -11.88 15.44
C LYS A 210 -12.38 -11.38 14.79
#